data_AF-A0AA41SYM0-F1
#
_entry.id   AF-A0AA41SYM0-F1
#
_cell.length_a   1.000
_cell.length_b   1.000
_cell.length_c   1.000
_cell.angle_alpha   90.00
_cell.angle_beta   90.00
_cell.angle_gamma   90.00
#
_symmetry.space_group_name_H-M   'P 1'
#
loop_
_entity.id
_entity.type
_entity.pdbx_description
1 polymer ?
#
loop_
_entity_poly.entity_id
_entity_poly.type
_entity_poly.pdbx_seq_one_letter_code
_entity_poly.pdbx_strand_id
1 'polypeptide(L)'
;MAYVYLAEMYAEIGQYREAEENFQKALCMDNIADHMQQDIHYHYGRFQQFHMRSEDKAITHYLKGLKIEEMSFARERLISALEKLANSRVRRNICVVESVSLLGLSHKLKGEVKEALLCYERALRLTAQLNAMF
;
A
#
# COMPACT_ATOMS: atom_id res chain seq x y z
N MET A 1 -9.95 0.00 -16.57
CA MET A 1 -8.55 -0.27 -16.98
C MET A 1 -7.94 0.75 -17.93
N ALA A 2 -8.62 1.20 -19.00
CA ALA A 2 -8.03 2.16 -19.96
C ALA A 2 -7.45 3.43 -19.29
N TYR A 3 -8.17 4.03 -18.33
CA TYR A 3 -7.68 5.18 -17.56
C TYR A 3 -6.40 4.86 -16.76
N VAL A 4 -6.27 3.66 -16.19
CA VAL A 4 -5.07 3.24 -15.44
C VAL A 4 -3.87 3.18 -16.38
N TYR A 5 -3.99 2.52 -17.54
CA TYR A 5 -2.88 2.43 -18.49
C TYR A 5 -2.48 3.78 -19.04
N LEU A 6 -3.46 4.66 -19.33
CA LEU A 6 -3.16 6.02 -19.76
C LEU A 6 -2.45 6.81 -18.65
N ALA A 7 -2.86 6.62 -17.39
CA ALA A 7 -2.20 7.25 -16.25
C ALA A 7 -0.74 6.79 -16.08
N GLU A 8 -0.47 5.49 -16.22
CA GLU A 8 0.89 4.95 -16.16
C GLU A 8 1.75 5.49 -17.31
N MET A 9 1.23 5.52 -18.54
CA MET A 9 1.94 6.10 -19.69
C MET A 9 2.31 7.57 -19.45
N TYR A 10 1.38 8.36 -18.93
CA TYR A 10 1.66 9.76 -18.55
C TYR A 10 2.71 9.86 -17.44
N ALA A 11 2.67 8.99 -16.44
CA ALA A 11 3.65 8.97 -15.36
C ALA A 11 5.07 8.64 -15.85
N GLU A 12 5.20 7.70 -16.80
CA GLU A 12 6.49 7.32 -17.39
C GLU A 12 7.14 8.46 -18.17
N ILE A 13 6.35 9.30 -18.86
CA ILE A 13 6.86 10.48 -19.59
C ILE A 13 6.93 11.75 -18.73
N GLY A 14 6.71 11.64 -17.42
CA GLY A 14 6.81 12.78 -16.48
C GLY A 14 5.61 13.72 -16.46
N GLN A 15 4.51 13.38 -17.14
CA GLN A 15 3.25 14.14 -17.15
C GLN A 15 2.38 13.78 -15.94
N TYR A 16 2.85 14.14 -14.75
CA TYR A 16 2.25 13.67 -13.49
C TYR A 16 0.86 14.20 -13.20
N ARG A 17 0.52 15.41 -13.69
CA ARG A 17 -0.83 15.96 -13.52
C ARG A 17 -1.84 15.16 -14.34
N GLU A 18 -1.49 14.86 -15.59
CA GLU A 18 -2.30 14.06 -16.50
C GLU A 18 -2.42 12.62 -15.99
N ALA A 19 -1.36 12.07 -15.41
CA ALA A 19 -1.40 10.77 -14.73
C ALA A 19 -2.39 10.79 -13.55
N GLU A 20 -2.26 11.78 -12.66
CA GLU A 20 -3.13 11.96 -11.49
C GLU A 20 -4.61 12.09 -11.90
N GLU A 21 -4.92 12.91 -12.90
CA GLU A 21 -6.28 13.07 -13.43
C GLU A 21 -6.89 11.75 -13.92
N ASN A 22 -6.10 10.93 -14.60
CA ASN A 22 -6.57 9.63 -15.09
C ASN A 22 -6.74 8.61 -13.96
N PHE A 23 -5.87 8.62 -12.95
CA PHE A 23 -6.08 7.80 -11.75
C PHE A 23 -7.33 8.21 -10.98
N GLN A 24 -7.62 9.50 -10.84
CA GLN A 24 -8.86 9.97 -10.20
C GLN A 24 -10.10 9.53 -10.99
N LYS A 25 -10.06 9.63 -12.33
CA LYS A 25 -11.14 9.10 -13.18
C LYS A 25 -11.35 7.60 -12.97
N ALA A 26 -10.27 6.82 -12.91
CA ALA A 26 -10.36 5.38 -12.65
C ALA A 26 -10.98 5.07 -11.27
N LEU A 27 -10.60 5.81 -10.23
CA LEU A 27 -11.12 5.64 -8.87
C LEU A 27 -12.60 6.01 -8.71
N CYS A 28 -13.10 6.94 -9.53
CA CYS A 28 -14.51 7.36 -9.51
C CYS A 28 -15.40 6.51 -10.43
N MET A 29 -14.91 5.43 -11.02
CA MET A 29 -15.74 4.55 -11.84
C MET A 29 -16.67 3.71 -10.95
N ASP A 30 -17.97 3.81 -11.20
CA ASP A 30 -18.99 2.97 -10.55
C ASP A 30 -19.11 1.59 -11.23
N ASN A 31 -19.66 0.62 -10.50
CA ASN A 31 -19.97 -0.74 -10.99
C ASN A 31 -18.79 -1.51 -11.60
N ILE A 32 -17.57 -1.24 -11.11
CA ILE A 32 -16.38 -2.03 -11.46
C ILE A 32 -16.30 -3.29 -10.59
N ALA A 33 -15.78 -4.38 -11.16
CA ALA A 33 -15.55 -5.60 -10.40
C ALA A 33 -14.48 -5.39 -9.31
N ASP A 34 -14.66 -6.03 -8.16
CA ASP A 34 -13.78 -5.91 -6.98
C ASP A 34 -12.29 -6.09 -7.30
N HIS A 35 -11.93 -7.11 -8.10
CA HIS A 35 -10.54 -7.33 -8.51
C HIS A 35 -9.98 -6.18 -9.36
N MET A 36 -10.81 -5.50 -10.16
CA MET A 36 -10.38 -4.32 -10.92
C MET A 36 -10.20 -3.12 -9.99
N GLN A 37 -11.08 -2.95 -8.99
CA GLN A 37 -10.92 -1.89 -8.00
C GLN A 37 -9.64 -2.08 -7.18
N GLN A 38 -9.32 -3.32 -6.79
CA GLN A 38 -8.03 -3.66 -6.18
C GLN A 38 -6.86 -3.29 -7.10
N ASP A 39 -6.94 -3.60 -8.40
CA ASP A 39 -5.88 -3.30 -9.36
C ASP A 39 -5.69 -1.79 -9.56
N ILE A 40 -6.78 -1.00 -9.63
CA ILE A 40 -6.71 0.47 -9.67
C ILE A 40 -5.97 1.01 -8.44
N HIS A 41 -6.30 0.51 -7.24
CA HIS A 41 -5.63 0.89 -6.00
C HIS A 41 -4.14 0.51 -6.00
N TYR A 42 -3.80 -0.66 -6.54
CA TYR A 42 -2.41 -1.10 -6.66
C TYR A 42 -1.62 -0.16 -7.57
N HIS A 43 -2.13 0.10 -8.78
CA HIS A 43 -1.44 0.91 -9.77
C HIS A 43 -1.27 2.36 -9.30
N TYR A 44 -2.31 2.94 -8.70
CA TYR A 44 -2.23 4.28 -8.17
C TYR A 44 -1.33 4.37 -6.93
N GLY A 45 -1.33 3.35 -6.07
CA GLY A 45 -0.38 3.27 -4.95
C GLY A 45 1.07 3.23 -5.44
N ARG A 46 1.37 2.49 -6.51
CA ARG A 46 2.70 2.49 -7.16
C ARG A 46 3.07 3.84 -7.74
N PHE A 47 2.14 4.50 -8.42
CA PHE A 47 2.34 5.85 -8.92
C PHE A 47 2.74 6.81 -7.79
N GLN A 48 2.00 6.78 -6.68
CA GLN A 48 2.32 7.58 -5.50
C GLN A 48 3.69 7.23 -4.93
N GLN A 49 4.05 5.94 -4.85
CA GLN A 49 5.31 5.49 -4.29
C GLN A 49 6.53 5.91 -5.13
N PHE A 50 6.49 5.68 -6.45
CA PHE A 50 7.68 5.76 -7.29
C PHE A 50 7.80 7.08 -8.05
N HIS A 51 6.69 7.65 -8.54
CA HIS A 51 6.72 8.91 -9.28
C HIS A 51 6.54 10.10 -8.34
N MET A 52 5.56 10.04 -7.44
CA MET A 52 5.27 11.14 -6.51
C MET A 52 6.11 11.10 -5.22
N ARG A 53 6.85 10.01 -4.99
CA ARG A 53 7.65 9.77 -3.76
C ARG A 53 6.84 9.96 -2.47
N SER A 54 5.54 9.67 -2.52
CA SER A 54 4.60 9.83 -1.41
C SER A 54 4.24 8.45 -0.85
N GLU A 55 5.06 7.98 0.08
CA GLU A 55 4.89 6.66 0.69
C GLU A 55 3.61 6.53 1.51
N ASP A 56 3.17 7.58 2.22
CA ASP A 56 1.92 7.54 3.00
C ASP A 56 0.67 7.42 2.10
N LYS A 57 0.67 8.12 0.96
CA LYS A 57 -0.38 7.96 -0.06
C LYS A 57 -0.34 6.57 -0.68
N ALA A 58 0.85 6.05 -0.95
CA ALA A 58 1.00 4.68 -1.44
C ALA A 58 0.40 3.66 -0.46
N ILE A 59 0.75 3.73 0.84
CA ILE A 59 0.20 2.87 1.90
C ILE A 59 -1.32 3.01 1.96
N THR A 60 -1.84 4.24 1.93
CA THR A 60 -3.29 4.50 1.94
C THR A 60 -4.00 3.76 0.80
N HIS A 61 -3.46 3.84 -0.41
CA HIS A 61 -4.08 3.15 -1.56
C HIS A 61 -3.91 1.64 -1.50
N TYR A 62 -2.76 1.14 -1.04
CA TYR A 62 -2.59 -0.29 -0.81
C TYR A 62 -3.60 -0.83 0.20
N LEU A 63 -3.80 -0.15 1.33
CA LEU A 63 -4.78 -0.52 2.34
C LEU A 63 -6.23 -0.44 1.85
N LYS A 64 -6.58 0.59 1.04
CA LYS A 64 -7.91 0.69 0.42
C LYS A 64 -8.20 -0.51 -0.50
N GLY A 65 -7.23 -0.91 -1.32
CA GLY A 65 -7.36 -2.13 -2.12
C GLY A 65 -7.48 -3.40 -1.28
N LEU A 66 -6.69 -3.52 -0.21
CA LEU A 66 -6.72 -4.69 0.69
C LEU A 66 -7.99 -4.79 1.54
N LYS A 67 -8.74 -3.69 1.71
CA LYS A 67 -10.05 -3.69 2.37
C LYS A 67 -11.11 -4.45 1.57
N ILE A 68 -10.93 -4.59 0.27
CA ILE A 68 -11.80 -5.40 -0.60
C ILE A 68 -11.43 -6.87 -0.38
N GLU A 69 -12.37 -7.68 0.09
CA GLU A 69 -12.10 -9.04 0.57
C GLU A 69 -11.89 -10.07 -0.55
N GLU A 70 -12.27 -9.73 -1.80
CA GLU A 70 -12.11 -10.60 -2.97
C GLU A 70 -10.67 -11.10 -3.11
N MET A 71 -10.52 -12.42 -3.25
CA MET A 71 -9.22 -13.05 -3.48
C MET A 71 -8.84 -12.93 -4.95
N SER A 72 -7.80 -12.17 -5.24
CA SER A 72 -7.34 -11.93 -6.62
C SER A 72 -5.84 -11.79 -6.71
N PHE A 73 -5.31 -11.89 -7.94
CA PHE A 73 -3.91 -11.58 -8.21
C PHE A 73 -3.55 -10.13 -7.85
N ALA A 74 -4.47 -9.18 -8.04
CA ALA A 74 -4.25 -7.79 -7.63
C ALA A 74 -4.11 -7.66 -6.11
N ARG A 75 -4.87 -8.44 -5.33
CA ARG A 75 -4.73 -8.53 -3.88
C ARG A 75 -3.34 -9.00 -3.46
N GLU A 76 -2.81 -10.06 -4.08
CA GLU A 76 -1.45 -10.54 -3.80
C GLU A 76 -0.39 -9.47 -4.10
N ARG A 77 -0.54 -8.75 -5.21
CA ARG A 77 0.35 -7.63 -5.56
C ARG A 77 0.28 -6.49 -4.53
N LEU A 78 -0.91 -6.16 -4.03
CA LEU A 78 -1.11 -5.16 -2.98
C LEU A 78 -0.39 -5.57 -1.68
N ILE A 79 -0.53 -6.83 -1.25
CA ILE A 79 0.16 -7.36 -0.06
C ILE A 79 1.68 -7.24 -0.24
N SER A 80 2.20 -7.68 -1.40
CA SER A 80 3.64 -7.61 -1.69
C SER A 80 4.17 -6.17 -1.71
N ALA A 81 3.40 -5.23 -2.28
CA ALA A 81 3.79 -3.83 -2.33
C ALA A 81 3.82 -3.20 -0.93
N LEU A 82 2.79 -3.47 -0.10
CA LEU A 82 2.73 -3.00 1.28
C LEU A 82 3.89 -3.55 2.11
N GLU A 83 4.16 -4.86 2.01
CA GLU A 83 5.25 -5.52 2.71
C GLU A 83 6.62 -4.95 2.34
N LYS A 84 6.89 -4.76 1.04
CA LYS A 84 8.16 -4.18 0.56
C LYS A 84 8.35 -2.75 1.07
N LEU A 85 7.30 -1.94 1.01
CA LEU A 85 7.35 -0.56 1.47
C LEU A 85 7.54 -0.48 3.00
N ALA A 86 6.80 -1.27 3.76
CA ALA A 86 6.92 -1.35 5.21
C ALA A 86 8.32 -1.82 5.63
N ASN A 87 8.87 -2.87 4.98
CA ASN A 87 10.24 -3.33 5.21
C ASN A 87 11.28 -2.24 4.93
N SER A 88 11.12 -1.50 3.83
CA SER A 88 11.98 -0.36 3.49
C SER A 88 11.93 0.74 4.56
N ARG A 89 10.75 1.07 5.09
CA ARG A 89 10.60 2.05 6.18
C ARG A 89 11.24 1.57 7.48
N VAL A 90 11.07 0.30 7.85
CA VAL A 90 11.73 -0.29 9.03
C VAL A 90 13.25 -0.17 8.91
N ARG A 91 13.85 -0.51 7.76
CA ARG A 91 15.30 -0.40 7.54
C ARG A 91 15.82 1.04 7.63
N ARG A 92 15.00 2.02 7.25
CA ARG A 92 15.33 3.46 7.31
C ARG A 92 14.94 4.12 8.64
N ASN A 93 14.42 3.37 9.61
CA ASN A 93 13.90 3.88 10.87
C ASN A 93 12.78 4.94 10.73
N ILE A 94 11.93 4.82 9.69
CA ILE A 94 10.80 5.73 9.45
C ILE A 94 9.55 5.13 10.09
N CYS A 95 8.89 5.90 10.96
CA CYS A 95 7.63 5.51 11.64
C CYS A 95 7.66 4.05 12.13
N VAL A 96 8.71 3.65 12.86
CA VAL A 96 9.05 2.21 13.04
C VAL A 96 7.91 1.39 13.62
N VAL A 97 7.16 1.92 14.59
CA VAL A 97 5.98 1.24 15.16
C VAL A 97 4.93 0.94 14.09
N GLU A 98 4.56 1.93 13.28
CA GLU A 98 3.60 1.79 12.19
C GLU A 98 4.13 0.83 11.12
N SER A 99 5.38 1.01 10.70
CA SER A 99 6.02 0.18 9.67
C SER A 99 6.10 -1.29 10.09
N VAL A 100 6.44 -1.59 11.34
CA VAL A 100 6.41 -2.96 11.88
C VAL A 100 4.97 -3.49 11.96
N SER A 101 3.99 -2.65 12.29
CA SER A 101 2.57 -3.04 12.30
C SER A 101 2.05 -3.39 10.91
N LEU A 102 2.46 -2.64 9.87
CA LEU A 102 2.13 -2.92 8.47
C LEU A 102 2.79 -4.21 7.95
N LEU A 103 4.00 -4.54 8.42
CA LEU A 103 4.61 -5.84 8.17
C LEU A 103 3.79 -6.97 8.80
N GLY A 104 3.38 -6.80 10.06
CA GLY A 104 2.50 -7.75 10.74
C GLY A 104 1.17 -7.96 10.01
N LEU A 105 0.59 -6.88 9.47
CA LEU A 105 -0.61 -6.97 8.63
C LEU A 105 -0.35 -7.76 7.36
N SER A 106 0.78 -7.51 6.68
CA SER A 106 1.14 -8.21 5.46
C SER A 106 1.30 -9.71 5.68
N HIS A 107 2.02 -10.12 6.74
CA HIS A 107 2.14 -11.53 7.14
C HIS A 107 0.78 -12.16 7.48
N LYS A 108 -0.06 -11.45 8.24
CA LYS A 108 -1.42 -11.91 8.58
C LYS A 108 -2.23 -12.20 7.32
N LEU A 109 -2.20 -11.29 6.35
CA LEU A 109 -2.94 -11.42 5.09
C LEU A 109 -2.44 -12.56 4.20
N LYS A 110 -1.19 -13.00 4.36
CA LYS A 110 -0.63 -14.20 3.72
C LYS A 110 -0.91 -15.51 4.48
N GLY A 111 -1.49 -15.44 5.68
CA GLY A 111 -1.67 -16.60 6.57
C GLY A 111 -0.42 -16.97 7.39
N GLU A 112 0.60 -16.12 7.40
CA GLU A 112 1.85 -16.29 8.16
C GLU A 112 1.64 -15.82 9.61
N VAL A 113 0.82 -16.57 10.36
CA VAL A 113 0.31 -16.15 11.67
C VAL A 113 1.42 -15.90 12.70
N LYS A 114 2.47 -16.73 12.70
CA LYS A 114 3.57 -16.61 13.66
C LYS A 114 4.36 -15.32 13.43
N GLU A 115 4.69 -15.04 12.17
CA GLU A 115 5.41 -13.86 11.72
C GLU A 115 4.60 -12.58 11.99
N ALA A 116 3.28 -12.64 11.77
CA ALA A 116 2.37 -11.55 12.09
C ALA A 116 2.39 -11.21 13.59
N LEU A 117 2.28 -12.24 14.45
CA LEU A 117 2.31 -12.07 15.91
C LEU A 117 3.64 -11.46 16.38
N LEU A 118 4.78 -11.96 15.89
CA LEU A 118 6.09 -11.41 16.22
C LEU A 118 6.20 -9.92 15.84
N CYS A 119 5.65 -9.54 14.68
CA CYS A 119 5.61 -8.14 14.28
C CYS A 119 4.77 -7.29 15.25
N TYR A 120 3.55 -7.72 15.57
CA TYR A 120 2.68 -6.96 16.48
C TYR A 120 3.25 -6.85 17.90
N GLU A 121 3.83 -7.91 18.44
CA GLU A 121 4.52 -7.86 19.74
C GLU A 121 5.68 -6.87 19.72
N ARG A 122 6.47 -6.86 18.64
CA ARG A 122 7.55 -5.89 18.47
C ARG A 122 7.02 -4.46 18.41
N ALA A 123 5.94 -4.19 17.69
CA ALA A 123 5.31 -2.88 17.63
C ALA A 123 4.83 -2.41 19.01
N LEU A 124 4.23 -3.30 19.82
CA LEU A 124 3.80 -3.00 21.19
C LEU A 124 4.99 -2.66 22.10
N ARG A 125 6.08 -3.43 22.04
CA ARG A 125 7.31 -3.15 22.82
C ARG A 125 7.91 -1.78 22.46
N LEU A 126 7.98 -1.47 21.16
CA LEU A 126 8.46 -0.17 20.69
C LEU A 126 7.58 0.99 21.17
N THR A 127 6.27 0.80 21.18
CA THR A 127 5.31 1.80 21.69
C THR A 127 5.50 2.04 23.19
N ALA A 128 5.66 0.98 23.99
CA ALA A 128 5.91 1.10 25.42
C ALA A 128 7.22 1.85 25.72
N GLN A 129 8.28 1.60 24.94
CA GLN A 129 9.55 2.30 25.06
C GLN A 129 9.42 3.79 24.73
N LEU A 130 8.66 4.15 23.71
CA LEU A 130 8.40 5.55 23.35
C LEU A 130 7.64 6.28 24.47
N ASN A 131 6.61 5.65 25.03
CA ASN A 131 5.81 6.25 26.10
C ASN A 131 6.60 6.42 27.40
N ALA A 132 7.59 5.56 27.68
CA ALA A 132 8.45 5.67 28.86
C ALA A 132 9.52 6.79 28.77
N MET A 133 9.67 7.43 27.61
CA MET A 133 10.61 8.55 27.40
C MET A 133 9.98 9.93 27.62
N PHE A 134 8.68 10.00 27.95
CA PHE A 134 7.94 11.22 28.25
C PHE A 134 7.35 11.14 29.67
#